data_AF-A0A4Q8AE38-F1
#
_entry.id   AF-A0A4Q8AE38-F1
#
_cell.length_a   1.000
_cell.length_b   1.000
_cell.length_c   1.000
_cell.angle_alpha   90.00
_cell.angle_beta   90.00
_cell.angle_gamma   90.00
#
_symmetry.space_group_name_H-M   'P 1'
#
loop_
_entity.id
_entity.type
_entity.pdbx_description
1 polymer ?
#
loop_
_entity_poly.entity_id
_entity_poly.type
_entity_poly.pdbx_seq_one_letter_code
_entity_poly.pdbx_strand_id
1 'polypeptide(L)'
;MAAAWSRCDARLLPVDAIDARDRKGSLVRRPQQAWANFHEELVYTATSRAIESGRGELLMFHAAALADPVTRRAIALVAESGTGKTTATRTLGRSFAYLTDETVAVDETRTVRPFPKPLSLLPESGLRPKDQAAPDELGLLPAVEGATLSRVAVLDRQPGRASAVAQPMPLAEALEHLSPQTSGLAWLDRGLVQLCRTLDACGGALRLEYGESAQLAELTSELLAAAPTVAGGGWEPVDLTRSDAPPVPGTLQYRRIVPADAVRITEAEDDAVAVLCGEELAVLHGLGPILWEAAAAWQTADDLLAAVVAAAGEHPRAGELLEAHVADMVAHGLLETSRAVD
;
A
#
# COMPACT_ATOMS: atom_id res chain seq x y z
N MET A 1 3.80 -3.84 -31.74
CA MET A 1 3.36 -2.72 -30.88
C MET A 1 1.89 -2.85 -30.52
N ALA A 2 0.94 -2.74 -31.46
CA ALA A 2 -0.50 -2.83 -31.16
C ALA A 2 -0.91 -4.14 -30.46
N ALA A 3 -0.34 -5.29 -30.86
CA ALA A 3 -0.66 -6.58 -30.26
C ALA A 3 -0.28 -6.67 -28.76
N ALA A 4 0.82 -6.05 -28.34
CA ALA A 4 1.24 -6.07 -26.93
C ALA A 4 0.27 -5.31 -26.02
N TRP A 5 -0.34 -4.26 -26.56
CA TRP A 5 -1.28 -3.37 -25.88
C TRP A 5 -2.74 -3.60 -26.30
N SER A 6 -3.05 -4.75 -26.90
CA SER A 6 -4.37 -5.09 -27.45
C SER A 6 -5.48 -4.98 -26.40
N ARG A 7 -5.14 -5.20 -25.12
CA ARG A 7 -6.07 -5.17 -23.98
C ARG A 7 -6.25 -3.79 -23.34
N CYS A 8 -5.59 -2.75 -23.87
CA CYS A 8 -5.64 -1.39 -23.32
C CYS A 8 -6.25 -0.35 -24.28
N ASP A 9 -6.99 -0.79 -25.31
CA ASP A 9 -7.49 0.05 -26.41
C ASP A 9 -6.43 1.02 -26.97
N ALA A 10 -5.17 0.57 -27.03
CA ALA A 10 -4.08 1.42 -27.47
C ALA A 10 -4.17 1.68 -28.98
N ARG A 11 -4.19 2.95 -29.37
CA ARG A 11 -4.26 3.38 -30.78
C ARG A 11 -2.93 3.92 -31.26
N LEU A 12 -2.50 3.45 -32.42
CA LEU A 12 -1.33 3.99 -33.12
C LEU A 12 -1.79 5.09 -34.06
N LEU A 13 -1.32 6.31 -33.83
CA LEU A 13 -1.63 7.48 -34.67
C LEU A 13 -0.35 7.95 -35.38
N PRO A 14 -0.44 8.35 -36.67
CA PRO A 14 0.62 9.11 -37.34
C PRO A 14 0.97 10.37 -36.54
N VAL A 15 2.26 10.73 -36.47
CA VAL A 15 2.75 11.86 -35.64
C VAL A 15 2.12 13.19 -36.06
N ASP A 16 1.85 13.34 -37.36
CA ASP A 16 1.18 14.48 -38.00
C ASP A 16 -0.32 14.54 -37.70
N ALA A 17 -0.93 13.45 -37.21
CA ALA A 17 -2.34 13.38 -36.82
C ALA A 17 -2.58 13.69 -35.32
N ILE A 18 -1.53 13.93 -34.51
CA ILE A 18 -1.64 14.25 -33.08
C ILE A 18 -1.77 15.78 -32.92
N ASP A 19 -2.93 16.27 -32.45
CA ASP A 19 -3.12 17.70 -32.13
C ASP A 19 -2.05 18.12 -31.12
N ALA A 20 -1.51 19.33 -31.26
CA ALA A 20 -0.55 19.90 -30.32
C ALA A 20 -1.08 19.91 -28.87
N ARG A 21 -2.41 19.94 -28.68
CA ARG A 21 -3.07 19.82 -27.37
C ARG A 21 -3.00 18.41 -26.77
N ASP A 22 -2.96 17.37 -27.60
CA ASP A 22 -2.84 15.96 -27.19
C ASP A 22 -1.38 15.53 -26.94
N ARG A 23 -0.41 16.41 -27.23
CA ARG A 23 1.02 16.17 -26.95
C ARG A 23 1.33 16.15 -25.45
N LYS A 24 0.46 16.71 -24.60
CA LYS A 24 0.58 16.62 -23.15
C LYS A 24 0.26 15.19 -22.73
N GLY A 25 1.21 14.30 -22.91
CA GLY A 25 0.98 12.87 -22.77
C GLY A 25 1.70 12.00 -23.81
N SER A 26 2.12 12.55 -24.94
CA SER A 26 2.73 11.73 -25.98
C SER A 26 4.15 11.30 -25.61
N LEU A 27 4.46 10.02 -25.81
CA LEU A 27 5.83 9.51 -25.84
C LEU A 27 6.26 9.32 -27.29
N VAL A 28 7.39 9.90 -27.67
CA VAL A 28 7.92 9.83 -29.03
C VAL A 28 9.19 9.00 -29.03
N ARG A 29 9.15 7.84 -29.71
CA ARG A 29 10.33 7.01 -29.92
C ARG A 29 11.33 7.75 -30.82
N ARG A 30 12.56 7.94 -30.35
CA ARG A 30 13.62 8.52 -31.19
C ARG A 30 14.06 7.52 -32.26
N PRO A 31 14.45 7.95 -33.48
CA PRO A 31 14.85 7.03 -34.55
C PRO A 31 15.93 6.01 -34.15
N GLN A 32 16.89 6.42 -33.32
CA GLN A 32 18.01 5.59 -32.85
C GLN A 32 17.68 4.74 -31.61
N GLN A 33 16.53 4.96 -30.96
CA GLN A 33 16.16 4.24 -29.74
C GLN A 33 15.70 2.82 -30.09
N ALA A 34 16.34 1.80 -29.52
CA ALA A 34 15.89 0.42 -29.67
C ALA A 34 14.44 0.25 -29.17
N TRP A 35 13.66 -0.61 -29.83
CA TRP A 35 12.26 -0.85 -29.47
C TRP A 35 12.11 -1.30 -28.02
N ALA A 36 12.95 -2.22 -27.54
CA ALA A 36 12.88 -2.74 -26.18
C ALA A 36 13.01 -1.63 -25.11
N ASN A 37 13.96 -0.70 -25.30
CA ASN A 37 14.14 0.45 -24.40
C ASN A 37 12.92 1.37 -24.41
N PHE A 38 12.40 1.69 -25.59
CA PHE A 38 11.20 2.53 -25.71
C PHE A 38 9.97 1.84 -25.14
N HIS A 39 9.85 0.52 -25.29
CA HIS A 39 8.71 -0.24 -24.80
C HIS A 39 8.68 -0.29 -23.27
N GLU A 40 9.83 -0.46 -22.62
CA GLU A 40 9.96 -0.35 -21.15
C GLU A 40 9.59 1.07 -20.67
N GLU A 41 10.08 2.12 -21.35
CA GLU A 41 9.74 3.52 -21.04
C GLU A 41 8.23 3.80 -21.20
N LEU A 42 7.60 3.24 -22.25
CA LEU A 42 6.17 3.35 -22.50
C LEU A 42 5.35 2.68 -21.39
N VAL A 43 5.71 1.45 -21.00
CA VAL A 43 5.06 0.74 -19.90
C VAL A 43 5.19 1.53 -18.60
N TYR A 44 6.40 1.99 -18.26
CA TYR A 44 6.64 2.82 -17.09
C TYR A 44 5.77 4.07 -17.08
N THR A 45 5.82 4.87 -18.15
CA THR A 45 5.10 6.15 -18.23
C THR A 45 3.58 5.97 -18.20
N ALA A 46 3.05 4.97 -18.90
CA ALA A 46 1.62 4.67 -18.87
C ALA A 46 1.16 4.29 -17.46
N THR A 47 1.96 3.50 -16.74
CA THR A 47 1.68 3.11 -15.36
C THR A 47 1.75 4.31 -14.42
N SER A 48 2.82 5.11 -14.49
CA SER A 48 2.96 6.31 -13.65
C SER A 48 1.77 7.26 -13.81
N ARG A 49 1.30 7.46 -15.04
CA ARG A 49 0.12 8.31 -15.27
C ARG A 49 -1.19 7.71 -14.81
N ALA A 50 -1.35 6.39 -14.92
CA ALA A 50 -2.50 5.71 -14.34
C ALA A 50 -2.53 5.91 -12.82
N ILE A 51 -1.39 5.77 -12.14
CA ILE A 51 -1.26 6.05 -10.70
C ILE A 51 -1.56 7.52 -10.40
N GLU A 52 -0.95 8.46 -11.13
CA GLU A 52 -1.20 9.90 -10.94
C GLU A 52 -2.68 10.26 -11.11
N SER A 53 -3.38 9.62 -12.06
CA SER A 53 -4.80 9.87 -12.30
C SER A 53 -5.74 9.38 -11.20
N GLY A 54 -5.31 8.41 -10.39
CA GLY A 54 -6.09 7.87 -9.27
C GLY A 54 -5.72 8.48 -7.91
N ARG A 55 -4.67 9.31 -7.84
CA ARG A 55 -4.13 9.83 -6.58
C ARG A 55 -5.16 10.73 -5.88
N GLY A 56 -5.42 10.42 -4.61
CA GLY A 56 -6.40 11.12 -3.79
C GLY A 56 -7.86 10.69 -4.01
N GLU A 57 -8.12 9.77 -4.94
CA GLU A 57 -9.46 9.25 -5.23
C GLU A 57 -9.57 7.72 -5.09
N LEU A 58 -8.51 6.99 -5.42
CA LEU A 58 -8.49 5.52 -5.43
C LEU A 58 -7.46 5.00 -4.42
N LEU A 59 -7.82 3.93 -3.72
CA LEU A 59 -6.85 3.13 -2.96
C LEU A 59 -6.03 2.29 -3.95
N MET A 60 -4.73 2.54 -4.02
CA MET A 60 -3.86 1.97 -5.04
C MET A 60 -2.72 1.15 -4.43
N PHE A 61 -2.83 -0.17 -4.49
CA PHE A 61 -1.77 -1.08 -4.03
C PHE A 61 -0.76 -1.35 -5.16
N HIS A 62 0.52 -1.38 -4.84
CA HIS A 62 1.60 -1.89 -5.69
C HIS A 62 1.54 -3.43 -5.74
N ALA A 63 0.51 -3.93 -6.41
CA ALA A 63 0.11 -5.33 -6.42
C ALA A 63 -0.27 -5.78 -7.84
N ALA A 64 -0.37 -7.09 -8.00
CA ALA A 64 -1.07 -7.69 -9.12
C ALA A 64 -2.51 -7.98 -8.70
N ALA A 65 -3.46 -7.84 -9.62
CA ALA A 65 -4.83 -8.29 -9.40
C ALA A 65 -5.25 -9.34 -10.41
N LEU A 66 -5.83 -10.40 -9.87
CA LEU A 66 -6.41 -11.52 -10.59
C LEU A 66 -7.82 -11.73 -10.06
N ALA A 67 -8.75 -12.11 -10.93
CA ALA A 67 -10.13 -12.38 -10.53
C ALA A 67 -10.60 -13.75 -10.99
N ASP A 68 -11.46 -14.36 -10.19
CA ASP A 68 -12.25 -15.50 -10.63
C ASP A 68 -13.17 -15.04 -11.79
N PRO A 69 -13.11 -15.68 -12.98
CA PRO A 69 -13.81 -15.19 -14.17
C PRO A 69 -15.33 -15.32 -14.06
N VAL A 70 -15.85 -16.15 -13.14
CA VAL A 70 -17.28 -16.42 -12.99
C VAL A 70 -17.88 -15.52 -11.91
N THR A 71 -17.31 -15.56 -10.70
CA THR A 71 -17.78 -14.82 -9.53
C THR A 71 -17.29 -13.38 -9.50
N ARG A 72 -16.28 -13.03 -10.29
CA ARG A 72 -15.62 -11.72 -10.37
C ARG A 72 -14.99 -11.25 -9.06
N ARG A 73 -14.78 -12.16 -8.11
CA ARG A 73 -14.03 -11.88 -6.89
C ARG A 73 -12.55 -11.78 -7.23
N ALA A 74 -11.91 -10.69 -6.81
CA ALA A 74 -10.52 -10.41 -7.07
C ALA A 74 -9.66 -10.58 -5.82
N ILE A 75 -8.41 -10.97 -6.03
CA ILE A 75 -7.34 -10.94 -5.05
C ILE A 75 -6.28 -9.93 -5.49
N ALA A 76 -5.84 -9.07 -4.56
CA ALA A 76 -4.64 -8.26 -4.71
C ALA A 76 -3.45 -9.01 -4.12
N LEU A 77 -2.45 -9.31 -4.95
CA LEU A 77 -1.18 -9.91 -4.57
C LEU A 77 -0.13 -8.81 -4.41
N VAL A 78 0.04 -8.35 -3.17
CA VAL A 78 1.00 -7.34 -2.78
C VAL A 78 2.36 -8.00 -2.57
N ALA A 79 3.39 -7.40 -3.14
CA ALA A 79 4.75 -7.87 -2.97
C ALA A 79 5.72 -6.75 -3.33
N GLU A 80 6.80 -6.63 -2.56
CA GLU A 80 7.89 -5.71 -2.88
C GLU A 80 8.45 -5.98 -4.28
N SER A 81 9.02 -4.95 -4.91
CA SER A 81 9.61 -5.11 -6.23
C SER A 81 10.68 -6.20 -6.25
N GLY A 82 10.60 -7.13 -7.21
CA GLY A 82 11.56 -8.23 -7.35
C GLY A 82 11.25 -9.50 -6.55
N THR A 83 10.20 -9.54 -5.74
CA THR A 83 9.86 -10.70 -4.88
C THR A 83 9.00 -11.77 -5.56
N GLY A 84 8.83 -11.70 -6.90
CA GLY A 84 8.15 -12.74 -7.68
C GLY A 84 6.69 -12.48 -8.03
N LYS A 85 6.16 -11.27 -7.79
CA LYS A 85 4.81 -10.83 -8.22
C LYS A 85 4.52 -11.13 -9.69
N THR A 86 5.37 -10.69 -10.62
CA THR A 86 5.19 -10.94 -12.05
C THR A 86 5.20 -12.44 -12.40
N THR A 87 6.01 -13.24 -11.68
CA THR A 87 6.03 -14.70 -11.83
C THR A 87 4.71 -15.32 -11.36
N ALA A 88 4.20 -14.91 -10.19
CA ALA A 88 2.90 -15.34 -9.68
C ALA A 88 1.77 -14.95 -10.65
N THR A 89 1.75 -13.71 -11.14
CA THR A 89 0.77 -13.22 -12.12
C THR A 89 0.79 -14.03 -13.40
N ARG A 90 1.97 -14.36 -13.93
CA ARG A 90 2.10 -15.17 -15.16
C ARG A 90 1.55 -16.58 -14.97
N THR A 91 1.76 -17.18 -13.80
CA THR A 91 1.29 -18.52 -13.49
C THR A 91 -0.22 -18.54 -13.26
N LEU A 92 -0.71 -17.67 -12.37
CA LEU A 92 -2.11 -17.61 -11.98
C LEU A 92 -3.02 -17.05 -13.06
N GLY A 93 -2.53 -16.08 -13.84
CA GLY A 93 -3.29 -15.44 -14.90
C GLY A 93 -3.73 -16.37 -16.03
N ARG A 94 -3.24 -17.62 -16.07
CA ARG A 94 -3.73 -18.65 -17.00
C ARG A 94 -5.05 -19.30 -16.57
N SER A 95 -5.40 -19.17 -15.29
CA SER A 95 -6.61 -19.74 -14.68
C SER A 95 -7.55 -18.68 -14.12
N PHE A 96 -7.03 -17.49 -13.82
CA PHE A 96 -7.78 -16.34 -13.30
C PHE A 96 -7.70 -15.16 -14.29
N ALA A 97 -8.77 -14.39 -14.38
CA ALA A 97 -8.83 -13.18 -15.20
C ALA A 97 -7.73 -12.20 -14.78
N TYR A 98 -6.84 -11.84 -15.71
CA TYR A 98 -5.75 -10.91 -15.47
C TYR A 98 -6.25 -9.47 -15.50
N LEU A 99 -6.20 -8.76 -14.37
CA LEU A 99 -6.64 -7.37 -14.28
C LEU A 99 -5.47 -6.38 -14.39
N THR A 100 -4.36 -6.64 -13.69
CA THR A 100 -3.13 -5.82 -13.71
C THR A 100 -1.99 -6.56 -13.00
N ASP A 101 -0.73 -6.24 -13.29
CA ASP A 101 0.46 -6.81 -12.65
C ASP A 101 1.21 -5.85 -11.71
N GLU A 102 0.83 -4.57 -11.68
CA GLU A 102 1.66 -3.51 -11.06
C GLU A 102 0.90 -2.57 -10.11
N THR A 103 -0.34 -2.20 -10.43
CA THR A 103 -1.11 -1.28 -9.59
C THR A 103 -2.57 -1.70 -9.54
N VAL A 104 -3.02 -2.14 -8.37
CA VAL A 104 -4.42 -2.46 -8.10
C VAL A 104 -5.10 -1.20 -7.58
N ALA A 105 -5.82 -0.51 -8.46
CA ALA A 105 -6.62 0.65 -8.10
C ALA A 105 -8.06 0.23 -7.77
N VAL A 106 -8.53 0.66 -6.60
CA VAL A 106 -9.78 0.23 -5.99
C VAL A 106 -10.57 1.46 -5.57
N ASP A 107 -11.86 1.51 -5.93
CA ASP A 107 -12.75 2.57 -5.47
C ASP A 107 -13.42 2.23 -4.12
N GLU A 108 -14.22 3.17 -3.60
CA GLU A 108 -14.97 3.02 -2.34
C GLU A 108 -15.93 1.80 -2.33
N THR A 109 -16.35 1.32 -3.49
CA THR A 109 -17.21 0.13 -3.64
C THR A 109 -16.42 -1.18 -3.70
N ARG A 110 -15.07 -1.08 -3.60
CA ARG A 110 -14.09 -2.15 -3.82
C ARG A 110 -14.01 -2.65 -5.26
N THR A 111 -14.51 -1.89 -6.23
CA THR A 111 -14.39 -2.28 -7.63
C THR A 111 -12.97 -2.02 -8.10
N VAL A 112 -12.31 -3.08 -8.59
CA VAL A 112 -10.97 -3.01 -9.16
C VAL A 112 -11.04 -2.42 -10.56
N ARG A 113 -10.25 -1.38 -10.84
CA ARG A 113 -10.07 -0.82 -12.18
C ARG A 113 -9.04 -1.67 -12.96
N PRO A 114 -9.44 -2.41 -14.00
CA PRO A 114 -8.47 -3.20 -14.76
C PRO A 114 -7.51 -2.29 -15.52
N PHE A 115 -6.23 -2.65 -15.52
CA PHE A 115 -5.20 -2.05 -16.37
C PHE A 115 -4.28 -3.17 -16.89
N PRO A 116 -4.76 -3.97 -17.88
CA PRO A 116 -4.10 -5.20 -18.33
C PRO A 116 -2.99 -4.89 -19.36
N LYS A 117 -2.04 -4.04 -18.96
CA LYS A 117 -0.86 -3.66 -19.74
C LYS A 117 0.08 -4.86 -19.98
N PRO A 118 1.04 -4.75 -20.92
CA PRO A 118 2.13 -5.73 -21.04
C PRO A 118 2.85 -5.98 -19.71
N LEU A 119 3.23 -7.24 -19.48
CA LEU A 119 3.98 -7.64 -18.30
C LEU A 119 5.46 -7.37 -18.53
N SER A 120 6.10 -6.72 -17.55
CA SER A 120 7.53 -6.45 -17.58
C SER A 120 8.32 -7.63 -16.99
N LEU A 121 8.89 -8.46 -17.85
CA LEU A 121 9.68 -9.64 -17.51
C LEU A 121 11.17 -9.32 -17.48
N LEU A 122 11.87 -9.73 -16.43
CA LEU A 122 13.33 -9.64 -16.41
C LEU A 122 13.90 -10.71 -17.37
N PRO A 123 14.75 -10.35 -18.34
CA PRO A 123 15.39 -11.33 -19.23
C PRO A 123 16.26 -12.30 -18.44
N GLU A 124 16.53 -13.49 -19.01
CA GLU A 124 17.42 -14.50 -18.38
C GLU A 124 18.83 -13.96 -18.10
N SER A 125 19.29 -12.99 -18.88
CA SER A 125 20.57 -12.31 -18.67
C SER A 125 20.58 -11.41 -17.42
N GLY A 126 19.42 -11.11 -16.83
CA GLY A 126 19.27 -10.15 -15.73
C GLY A 126 19.48 -8.68 -16.14
N LEU A 127 19.79 -8.42 -17.41
CA LEU A 127 20.08 -7.08 -17.91
C LEU A 127 18.82 -6.34 -18.34
N ARG A 128 18.88 -5.01 -18.28
CA ARG A 128 17.85 -4.11 -18.80
C ARG A 128 18.03 -3.89 -20.31
N PRO A 129 16.96 -3.52 -21.04
CA PRO A 129 15.59 -3.28 -20.57
C PRO A 129 14.84 -4.58 -20.22
N LYS A 130 13.80 -4.50 -19.40
CA LYS A 130 12.86 -5.63 -19.21
C LYS A 130 12.12 -5.93 -20.52
N ASP A 131 11.94 -7.21 -20.82
CA ASP A 131 11.09 -7.65 -21.91
C ASP A 131 9.63 -7.35 -21.57
N GLN A 132 8.90 -6.79 -22.53
CA GLN A 132 7.50 -6.41 -22.34
C GLN A 132 6.63 -7.37 -23.16
N ALA A 133 6.05 -8.36 -22.49
CA ALA A 133 5.30 -9.44 -23.11
C ALA A 133 3.79 -9.14 -23.09
N ALA A 134 3.12 -9.41 -24.22
CA ALA A 134 1.67 -9.25 -24.30
C ALA A 134 0.97 -10.26 -23.37
N PRO A 135 -0.13 -9.89 -22.71
CA PRO A 135 -0.92 -10.86 -21.95
C PRO A 135 -1.39 -12.06 -22.79
N ASP A 136 -1.71 -11.83 -24.08
CA ASP A 136 -2.11 -12.87 -25.03
C ASP A 136 -0.95 -13.84 -25.34
N GLU A 137 0.28 -13.34 -25.51
CA GLU A 137 1.49 -14.14 -25.73
C GLU A 137 1.81 -15.05 -24.54
N LEU A 138 1.42 -14.63 -23.34
CA LEU A 138 1.61 -15.38 -22.09
C LEU A 138 0.48 -16.36 -21.79
N GLY A 139 -0.60 -16.33 -22.58
CA GLY A 139 -1.80 -17.14 -22.39
C GLY A 139 -2.62 -16.72 -21.17
N LEU A 140 -2.57 -15.44 -20.77
CA LEU A 140 -3.35 -14.95 -19.64
C LEU A 140 -4.83 -14.85 -20.04
N LEU A 141 -5.75 -15.11 -19.13
CA LEU A 141 -7.18 -14.93 -19.37
C LEU A 141 -7.53 -13.44 -19.51
N PRO A 142 -8.56 -13.07 -20.29
CA PRO A 142 -9.03 -11.69 -20.39
C PRO A 142 -9.44 -11.11 -19.04
N ALA A 143 -9.32 -9.79 -18.90
CA ALA A 143 -9.85 -9.08 -17.75
C ALA A 143 -11.39 -9.21 -17.71
N VAL A 144 -11.96 -9.13 -16.51
CA VAL A 144 -13.41 -9.06 -16.30
C VAL A 144 -13.78 -7.70 -15.73
N GLU A 145 -14.83 -7.09 -16.28
CA GLU A 145 -15.35 -5.81 -15.78
C GLU A 145 -16.14 -6.00 -14.49
N GLY A 146 -16.08 -5.01 -13.59
CA GLY A 146 -16.77 -5.03 -12.31
C GLY A 146 -16.24 -6.09 -11.35
N ALA A 147 -14.94 -6.41 -11.43
CA ALA A 147 -14.29 -7.26 -10.45
C ALA A 147 -14.26 -6.57 -9.08
N THR A 148 -14.65 -7.28 -8.03
CA THR A 148 -14.68 -6.73 -6.66
C THR A 148 -13.52 -7.30 -5.86
N LEU A 149 -12.72 -6.42 -5.24
CA LEU A 149 -11.65 -6.82 -4.34
C LEU A 149 -12.22 -7.58 -3.14
N SER A 150 -11.78 -8.82 -2.99
CA SER A 150 -12.29 -9.77 -2.00
C SER A 150 -11.22 -10.29 -1.06
N ARG A 151 -9.94 -10.21 -1.45
CA ARG A 151 -8.78 -10.63 -0.66
C ARG A 151 -7.61 -9.67 -0.93
N VAL A 152 -6.89 -9.31 0.12
CA VAL A 152 -5.60 -8.60 0.05
C VAL A 152 -4.57 -9.53 0.65
N ALA A 153 -3.53 -9.86 -0.12
CA ALA A 153 -2.58 -10.87 0.29
C ALA A 153 -1.14 -10.44 -0.02
N VAL A 154 -0.25 -10.57 0.96
CA VAL A 154 1.18 -10.33 0.84
C VAL A 154 1.87 -11.64 0.46
N LEU A 155 2.64 -11.62 -0.63
CA LEU A 155 3.41 -12.77 -1.08
C LEU A 155 4.67 -12.94 -0.21
N ASP A 156 4.84 -14.12 0.36
CA ASP A 156 6.04 -14.53 1.10
C ASP A 156 6.61 -15.83 0.51
N ARG A 157 7.66 -15.69 -0.31
CA ARG A 157 8.29 -16.83 -0.96
C ARG A 157 9.33 -17.48 -0.04
N GLN A 158 9.07 -18.73 0.34
CA GLN A 158 9.91 -19.59 1.16
C GLN A 158 10.37 -20.83 0.35
N PRO A 159 11.54 -20.77 -0.33
CA PRO A 159 12.04 -21.89 -1.14
C PRO A 159 12.10 -23.22 -0.38
N GLY A 160 11.72 -24.31 -1.04
CA GLY A 160 11.69 -25.66 -0.45
C GLY A 160 10.38 -26.02 0.25
N ARG A 161 9.44 -25.09 0.39
CA ARG A 161 8.10 -25.37 0.92
C ARG A 161 7.28 -26.24 -0.05
N ALA A 162 6.60 -27.26 0.49
CA ALA A 162 5.87 -28.25 -0.30
C ALA A 162 4.53 -27.76 -0.85
N SER A 163 3.83 -26.89 -0.13
CA SER A 163 2.51 -26.34 -0.50
C SER A 163 2.36 -24.88 -0.09
N ALA A 164 1.53 -24.13 -0.80
CA ALA A 164 1.18 -22.77 -0.40
C ALA A 164 0.15 -22.80 0.75
N VAL A 165 0.23 -21.85 1.67
CA VAL A 165 -0.78 -21.65 2.72
C VAL A 165 -1.07 -20.16 2.89
N ALA A 166 -2.27 -19.83 3.36
CA ALA A 166 -2.65 -18.48 3.74
C ALA A 166 -2.71 -18.37 5.27
N GLN A 167 -2.00 -17.39 5.83
CA GLN A 167 -2.02 -17.06 7.26
C GLN A 167 -2.67 -15.68 7.42
N PRO A 168 -3.60 -15.48 8.37
CA PRO A 168 -4.04 -14.13 8.75
C PRO A 168 -2.85 -13.29 9.21
N MET A 169 -2.84 -12.00 8.86
CA MET A 169 -1.89 -11.03 9.39
C MET A 169 -2.57 -10.16 10.46
N PRO A 170 -1.97 -9.98 11.64
CA PRO A 170 -2.35 -8.93 12.59
C PRO A 170 -2.40 -7.56 11.90
N LEU A 171 -3.34 -6.70 12.28
CA LEU A 171 -3.53 -5.43 11.58
C LEU A 171 -2.29 -4.53 11.60
N ALA A 172 -1.58 -4.45 12.72
CA ALA A 172 -0.35 -3.66 12.83
C ALA A 172 0.69 -4.08 11.77
N GLU A 173 1.00 -5.38 11.73
CA GLU A 173 1.91 -5.99 10.75
C GLU A 173 1.40 -5.78 9.32
N ALA A 174 0.09 -5.91 9.09
CA ALA A 174 -0.50 -5.67 7.78
C ALA A 174 -0.32 -4.21 7.33
N LEU A 175 -0.54 -3.22 8.19
CA LEU A 175 -0.35 -1.81 7.86
C LEU A 175 1.11 -1.49 7.54
N GLU A 176 2.06 -2.04 8.32
CA GLU A 176 3.49 -1.88 8.07
C GLU A 176 3.91 -2.45 6.71
N HIS A 177 3.37 -3.59 6.31
CA HIS A 177 3.67 -4.20 5.01
C HIS A 177 2.94 -3.52 3.84
N LEU A 178 1.70 -3.08 4.04
CA LEU A 178 0.85 -2.58 2.96
C LEU A 178 1.03 -1.08 2.70
N SER A 179 1.28 -0.27 3.73
CA SER A 179 1.39 1.18 3.58
C SER A 179 2.53 1.59 2.63
N PRO A 180 3.77 1.06 2.74
CA PRO A 180 4.84 1.35 1.78
C PRO A 180 4.52 0.88 0.36
N GLN A 181 3.62 -0.09 0.23
CA GLN A 181 3.13 -0.62 -1.03
C GLN A 181 1.81 0.04 -1.46
N THR A 182 1.40 1.14 -0.84
CA THR A 182 0.16 1.85 -1.19
C THR A 182 0.49 3.23 -1.72
N SER A 183 0.36 3.40 -3.04
CA SER A 183 0.55 4.69 -3.69
C SER A 183 -0.59 5.62 -3.33
N GLY A 184 -0.29 6.85 -2.97
CA GLY A 184 -1.36 7.83 -2.80
C GLY A 184 -1.99 7.87 -1.40
N LEU A 185 -1.55 7.06 -0.44
CA LEU A 185 -2.27 6.86 0.83
C LEU A 185 -2.49 8.16 1.62
N ALA A 186 -1.46 8.99 1.74
CA ALA A 186 -1.51 10.27 2.47
C ALA A 186 -2.35 11.36 1.79
N TRP A 187 -2.70 11.16 0.51
CA TRP A 187 -3.51 12.11 -0.25
C TRP A 187 -4.99 11.71 -0.30
N LEU A 188 -5.35 10.55 0.25
CA LEU A 188 -6.74 10.14 0.46
C LEU A 188 -7.29 10.82 1.72
N ASP A 189 -8.56 11.20 1.68
CA ASP A 189 -9.28 11.63 2.89
C ASP A 189 -9.37 10.46 3.87
N ARG A 190 -8.66 10.56 5.00
CA ARG A 190 -8.53 9.47 5.98
C ARG A 190 -8.02 8.17 5.35
N GLY A 191 -6.88 8.22 4.65
CA GLY A 191 -6.32 7.08 3.92
C GLY A 191 -6.11 5.79 4.74
N LEU A 192 -5.63 5.87 5.98
CA LEU A 192 -5.49 4.69 6.85
C LEU A 192 -6.85 4.11 7.23
N VAL A 193 -7.85 4.96 7.49
CA VAL A 193 -9.24 4.53 7.74
C VAL A 193 -9.80 3.80 6.52
N GLN A 194 -9.57 4.33 5.31
CA GLN A 194 -10.00 3.67 4.07
C GLN A 194 -9.31 2.32 3.85
N LEU A 195 -8.01 2.23 4.12
CA LEU A 195 -7.25 0.98 4.06
C LEU A 195 -7.81 -0.05 5.05
N CYS A 196 -8.01 0.32 6.33
CA CYS A 196 -8.54 -0.60 7.34
C CYS A 196 -9.95 -1.09 6.99
N ARG A 197 -10.85 -0.20 6.55
CA ARG A 197 -12.19 -0.58 6.06
C ARG A 197 -12.13 -1.56 4.88
N THR A 198 -11.19 -1.35 3.97
CA THR A 198 -11.00 -2.23 2.81
C THR A 198 -10.52 -3.61 3.25
N LEU A 199 -9.57 -3.67 4.20
CA LEU A 199 -9.09 -4.92 4.79
C LEU A 199 -10.21 -5.65 5.52
N ASP A 200 -10.97 -4.97 6.38
CA ASP A 200 -12.14 -5.52 7.08
C ASP A 200 -13.12 -6.19 6.11
N ALA A 201 -13.47 -5.46 5.05
CA ALA A 201 -14.39 -5.95 4.03
C ALA A 201 -13.80 -7.11 3.19
N CYS A 202 -12.48 -7.28 3.17
CA CYS A 202 -11.77 -8.41 2.56
C CYS A 202 -11.48 -9.57 3.53
N GLY A 203 -11.90 -9.45 4.80
CA GLY A 203 -11.65 -10.44 5.84
C GLY A 203 -10.24 -10.38 6.44
N GLY A 204 -9.63 -9.20 6.43
CA GLY A 204 -8.24 -8.96 6.85
C GLY A 204 -7.22 -9.12 5.72
N ALA A 205 -5.96 -8.86 6.05
CA ALA A 205 -4.83 -9.16 5.19
C ALA A 205 -4.36 -10.61 5.41
N LEU A 206 -3.86 -11.24 4.35
CA LEU A 206 -3.31 -12.58 4.40
C LEU A 206 -1.83 -12.56 4.02
N ARG A 207 -1.00 -13.36 4.69
CA ARG A 207 0.33 -13.75 4.20
C ARG A 207 0.19 -15.05 3.44
N LEU A 208 0.59 -15.06 2.16
CA LEU A 208 0.67 -16.27 1.35
C LEU A 208 2.09 -16.78 1.39
N GLU A 209 2.31 -17.87 2.13
CA GLU A 209 3.62 -18.50 2.25
C GLU A 209 3.73 -19.64 1.23
N TYR A 210 4.67 -19.58 0.30
CA TYR A 210 4.79 -20.53 -0.81
C TYR A 210 6.24 -20.75 -1.26
N GLY A 211 6.56 -21.91 -1.84
CA GLY A 211 7.88 -22.17 -2.43
C GLY A 211 7.95 -21.76 -3.89
N GLU A 212 6.95 -22.19 -4.67
CA GLU A 212 6.86 -21.98 -6.11
C GLU A 212 5.48 -21.47 -6.53
N SER A 213 5.45 -20.57 -7.51
CA SER A 213 4.20 -19.90 -7.93
C SER A 213 3.09 -20.86 -8.38
N ALA A 214 3.42 -22.06 -8.86
CA ALA A 214 2.45 -23.09 -9.25
C ALA A 214 1.57 -23.53 -8.07
N GLN A 215 2.07 -23.47 -6.84
CA GLN A 215 1.35 -23.85 -5.63
C GLN A 215 0.23 -22.86 -5.28
N LEU A 216 0.31 -21.62 -5.78
CA LEU A 216 -0.68 -20.58 -5.46
C LEU A 216 -2.02 -20.79 -6.16
N ALA A 217 -2.10 -21.62 -7.21
CA ALA A 217 -3.31 -21.73 -8.04
C ALA A 217 -4.50 -22.31 -7.28
N GLU A 218 -4.30 -23.44 -6.59
CA GLU A 218 -5.32 -24.09 -5.77
C GLU A 218 -5.73 -23.19 -4.60
N LEU A 219 -4.75 -22.67 -3.85
CA LEU A 219 -5.00 -21.74 -2.74
C LEU A 219 -5.78 -20.49 -3.17
N THR A 220 -5.44 -19.91 -4.32
CA THR A 220 -6.17 -18.74 -4.85
C THR A 220 -7.61 -19.11 -5.21
N SER A 221 -7.84 -20.30 -5.77
CA SER A 221 -9.19 -20.79 -6.08
C SER A 221 -10.02 -20.94 -4.81
N GLU A 222 -9.46 -21.55 -3.76
CA GLU A 222 -10.11 -21.71 -2.45
C GLU A 222 -10.46 -20.36 -1.82
N LEU A 223 -9.51 -19.41 -1.83
CA LEU A 223 -9.71 -18.07 -1.28
C LEU A 223 -10.82 -17.29 -2.01
N LEU A 224 -10.99 -17.49 -3.32
CA LEU A 224 -12.00 -16.80 -4.13
C LEU A 224 -13.35 -17.53 -4.19
N ALA A 225 -13.41 -18.81 -3.80
CA ALA A 225 -14.63 -19.62 -3.83
C ALA A 225 -15.76 -19.04 -2.96
N ALA A 226 -15.40 -18.46 -1.80
CA ALA A 226 -16.34 -17.85 -0.86
C ALA A 226 -16.09 -16.35 -0.67
N ALA A 227 -17.18 -15.61 -0.48
CA ALA A 227 -17.11 -14.22 -0.03
C ALA A 227 -16.32 -14.15 1.30
N PRO A 228 -15.51 -13.09 1.51
CA PRO A 228 -14.84 -12.90 2.79
C PRO A 228 -15.87 -12.82 3.91
N THR A 229 -15.52 -13.39 5.07
CA THR A 229 -16.19 -13.01 6.31
C THR A 229 -15.65 -11.64 6.67
N VAL A 230 -16.52 -10.63 6.75
CA VAL A 230 -16.12 -9.28 7.13
C VAL A 230 -15.44 -9.35 8.49
N ALA A 231 -14.17 -8.96 8.56
CA ALA A 231 -13.51 -8.74 9.83
C ALA A 231 -14.11 -7.47 10.44
N GLY A 232 -14.42 -7.50 11.74
CA GLY A 232 -15.04 -6.39 12.42
C GLY A 232 -14.50 -6.28 13.83
N GLY A 233 -14.15 -5.05 14.22
CA GLY A 233 -13.47 -4.77 15.48
C GLY A 233 -11.96 -4.91 15.37
N GLY A 234 -11.22 -4.26 16.26
CA GLY A 234 -9.75 -4.27 16.28
C GLY A 234 -9.10 -2.98 15.79
N TRP A 235 -9.87 -1.97 15.38
CA TRP A 235 -9.35 -0.62 15.19
C TRP A 235 -10.44 0.46 15.28
N GLU A 236 -10.02 1.70 15.49
CA GLU A 236 -10.87 2.89 15.44
C GLU A 236 -10.13 4.11 14.86
N PRO A 237 -10.83 5.02 14.17
CA PRO A 237 -10.23 6.27 13.70
C PRO A 237 -9.85 7.16 14.88
N VAL A 238 -8.64 7.71 14.85
CA VAL A 238 -8.21 8.67 15.89
C VAL A 238 -8.67 10.08 15.53
N ASP A 239 -9.00 10.87 16.55
CA ASP A 239 -9.20 12.32 16.41
C ASP A 239 -7.86 13.03 16.21
N LEU A 240 -7.74 13.70 15.07
CA LEU A 240 -6.53 14.41 14.66
C LEU A 240 -6.51 15.86 15.17
N THR A 241 -7.55 16.29 15.90
CA THR A 241 -7.64 17.65 16.46
C THR A 241 -6.46 17.94 17.37
N ARG A 242 -5.84 19.10 17.18
CA ARG A 242 -4.68 19.56 17.93
C ARG A 242 -4.91 20.98 18.41
N SER A 243 -4.42 21.32 19.59
CA SER A 243 -4.49 22.69 20.10
C SER A 243 -3.54 23.61 19.34
N ASP A 244 -4.07 24.75 18.89
CA ASP A 244 -3.32 25.83 18.25
C ASP A 244 -2.80 26.88 19.26
N ALA A 245 -3.04 26.69 20.56
CA ALA A 245 -2.51 27.59 21.57
C ALA A 245 -0.97 27.67 21.49
N PRO A 246 -0.35 28.85 21.67
CA PRO A 246 1.09 28.97 21.66
C PRO A 246 1.72 28.25 22.88
N PRO A 247 2.98 27.80 22.78
CA PRO A 247 3.69 27.27 23.93
C PRO A 247 3.92 28.36 24.98
N VAL A 248 4.03 27.95 26.23
CA VAL A 248 4.42 28.80 27.36
C VAL A 248 5.90 29.16 27.22
N PRO A 249 6.26 30.46 27.21
CA PRO A 249 7.66 30.87 27.12
C PRO A 249 8.51 30.37 28.30
N GLY A 250 9.79 30.08 28.02
CA GLY A 250 10.79 29.77 29.05
C GLY A 250 10.83 28.32 29.51
N THR A 251 10.04 27.41 28.91
CA THR A 251 10.14 25.96 29.14
C THR A 251 10.11 25.22 27.81
N LEU A 252 10.94 24.18 27.66
CA LEU A 252 10.89 23.32 26.49
C LEU A 252 9.60 22.47 26.53
N GLN A 253 8.82 22.54 25.46
CA GLN A 253 7.58 21.81 25.31
C GLN A 253 7.55 21.01 24.00
N TYR A 254 6.73 19.98 23.99
CA TYR A 254 6.53 19.06 22.89
C TYR A 254 5.05 19.04 22.50
N ARG A 255 4.78 18.92 21.20
CA ARG A 255 3.43 18.75 20.67
C ARG A 255 3.47 17.81 19.49
N ARG A 256 2.42 17.05 19.25
CA ARG A 256 2.33 16.19 18.06
C ARG A 256 2.29 17.03 16.78
N ILE A 257 2.99 16.55 15.76
CA ILE A 257 2.81 17.05 14.40
C ILE A 257 1.42 16.61 13.93
N VAL A 258 0.75 17.45 13.12
CA VAL A 258 -0.56 17.07 12.56
C VAL A 258 -0.31 15.97 11.52
N PRO A 259 -0.79 14.74 11.76
CA PRO A 259 -0.59 13.66 10.81
C PRO A 259 -1.53 13.82 9.60
N ALA A 260 -1.22 13.12 8.50
CA ALA A 260 -2.16 12.96 7.39
C ALA A 260 -3.35 12.08 7.80
N ASP A 261 -3.10 11.04 8.59
CA ASP A 261 -4.13 10.19 9.19
C ASP A 261 -3.59 9.44 10.41
N ALA A 262 -4.48 8.93 11.26
CA ALA A 262 -4.13 7.98 12.31
C ALA A 262 -5.32 7.06 12.64
N VAL A 263 -4.99 5.81 12.99
CA VAL A 263 -5.93 4.81 13.50
C VAL A 263 -5.34 4.15 14.75
N ARG A 264 -6.19 3.90 15.73
CA ARG A 264 -5.85 3.12 16.93
C ARG A 264 -6.21 1.67 16.65
N ILE A 265 -5.29 0.77 16.93
CA ILE A 265 -5.44 -0.68 16.80
C ILE A 265 -5.82 -1.19 18.19
N THR A 266 -6.94 -1.90 18.27
CA THR A 266 -7.58 -2.36 19.52
C THR A 266 -7.73 -3.89 19.56
N GLU A 267 -6.92 -4.61 18.78
CA GLU A 267 -6.85 -6.07 18.86
C GLU A 267 -6.43 -6.50 20.29
N ALA A 268 -7.00 -7.60 20.78
CA ALA A 268 -7.20 -7.90 22.21
C ALA A 268 -5.95 -7.93 23.13
N GLU A 269 -4.74 -7.79 22.59
CA GLU A 269 -3.48 -7.84 23.34
C GLU A 269 -2.48 -6.71 22.98
N ASP A 270 -2.71 -5.89 21.96
CA ASP A 270 -1.72 -4.89 21.49
C ASP A 270 -2.40 -3.54 21.21
N ASP A 271 -2.36 -2.65 22.21
CA ASP A 271 -2.79 -1.26 22.04
C ASP A 271 -1.70 -0.50 21.26
N ALA A 272 -2.01 -0.19 20.01
CA ALA A 272 -1.08 0.50 19.12
C ALA A 272 -1.77 1.65 18.38
N VAL A 273 -0.99 2.65 17.97
CA VAL A 273 -1.50 3.74 17.13
C VAL A 273 -0.66 3.82 15.87
N ALA A 274 -1.29 3.54 14.73
CA ALA A 274 -0.69 3.74 13.42
C ALA A 274 -0.91 5.20 13.00
N VAL A 275 0.18 5.93 12.78
CA VAL A 275 0.21 7.36 12.44
C VAL A 275 0.88 7.52 11.07
N LEU A 276 0.17 8.15 10.14
CA LEU A 276 0.70 8.51 8.83
C LEU A 276 1.17 9.97 8.85
N CYS A 277 2.48 10.19 8.87
CA CYS A 277 3.11 11.51 8.86
C CYS A 277 3.71 11.81 7.48
N GLY A 278 3.08 12.70 6.71
CA GLY A 278 3.42 12.83 5.31
C GLY A 278 3.14 11.50 4.60
N GLU A 279 4.14 10.90 3.95
CA GLU A 279 4.03 9.60 3.28
C GLU A 279 4.53 8.42 4.13
N GLU A 280 5.05 8.68 5.33
CA GLU A 280 5.66 7.67 6.19
C GLU A 280 4.66 7.18 7.26
N LEU A 281 4.59 5.85 7.41
CA LEU A 281 3.82 5.22 8.48
C LEU A 281 4.72 4.94 9.67
N ALA A 282 4.27 5.33 10.86
CA ALA A 282 4.82 4.87 12.13
C ALA A 282 3.75 4.13 12.91
N VAL A 283 4.08 2.95 13.45
CA VAL A 283 3.20 2.22 14.37
C VAL A 283 3.77 2.35 15.79
N LEU A 284 3.02 3.04 16.65
CA LEU A 284 3.41 3.35 18.01
C LEU A 284 2.89 2.25 18.94
N HIS A 285 3.79 1.61 19.68
CA HIS A 285 3.46 0.61 20.71
C HIS A 285 3.85 1.12 22.10
N GLY A 286 3.32 0.47 23.14
CA GLY A 286 3.71 0.71 24.53
C GLY A 286 3.43 2.14 24.99
N LEU A 287 4.49 2.91 25.27
CA LEU A 287 4.35 4.31 25.72
C LEU A 287 3.99 5.27 24.58
N GLY A 288 4.28 4.90 23.33
CA GLY A 288 4.11 5.77 22.16
C GLY A 288 2.68 6.33 22.01
N PRO A 289 1.62 5.49 22.06
CA PRO A 289 0.24 5.94 22.04
C PRO A 289 -0.08 7.00 23.11
N ILE A 290 0.35 6.76 24.36
CA ILE A 290 0.07 7.65 25.50
C ILE A 290 0.73 9.02 25.28
N LEU A 291 2.01 9.01 24.88
CA LEU A 291 2.78 10.24 24.65
C LEU A 291 2.23 11.05 23.48
N TRP A 292 1.96 10.39 22.37
CA TRP A 292 1.39 11.02 21.19
C TRP A 292 0.00 11.58 21.46
N GLU A 293 -0.79 10.83 22.24
CA GLU A 293 -2.07 11.17 22.89
C GLU A 293 -2.02 12.53 23.60
N ALA A 294 -1.21 12.56 24.67
CA ALA A 294 -1.04 13.71 25.54
C ALA A 294 -0.51 14.94 24.80
N ALA A 295 0.32 14.73 23.78
CA ALA A 295 0.92 15.77 22.96
C ALA A 295 -0.06 16.43 21.96
N ALA A 296 -1.38 16.21 22.05
CA ALA A 296 -2.37 16.99 21.29
C ALA A 296 -2.35 18.51 21.61
N ALA A 297 -1.73 18.90 22.72
CA ALA A 297 -1.36 20.28 23.06
C ALA A 297 0.14 20.36 23.39
N TRP A 298 0.67 21.57 23.60
CA TRP A 298 2.04 21.73 24.09
C TRP A 298 2.16 21.19 25.52
N GLN A 299 3.03 20.21 25.71
CA GLN A 299 3.29 19.54 26.99
C GLN A 299 4.75 19.71 27.39
N THR A 300 5.03 19.92 28.67
CA THR A 300 6.39 19.81 29.20
C THR A 300 6.79 18.33 29.34
N ALA A 301 8.07 18.05 29.57
CA ALA A 301 8.51 16.69 29.90
C ALA A 301 7.83 16.15 31.17
N ASP A 302 7.58 17.01 32.16
CA ASP A 302 6.90 16.64 33.40
C ASP A 302 5.42 16.29 33.15
N ASP A 303 4.74 17.02 32.27
CA ASP A 303 3.35 16.71 31.89
C ASP A 303 3.26 15.36 31.17
N LEU A 304 4.18 15.09 30.25
CA LEU A 304 4.25 13.81 29.53
C LEU A 304 4.58 12.65 30.48
N LEU A 305 5.48 12.87 31.45
CA LEU A 305 5.80 11.88 32.48
C LEU A 305 4.56 11.59 33.34
N ALA A 306 3.83 12.63 33.75
CA ALA A 306 2.61 12.49 34.53
C ALA A 306 1.55 11.68 33.77
N ALA A 307 1.39 11.92 32.46
CA ALA A 307 0.48 11.15 31.61
C ALA A 307 0.86 9.66 31.54
N VAL A 308 2.16 9.36 31.36
CA VAL A 308 2.68 7.99 31.36
C VAL A 308 2.45 7.30 32.70
N VAL A 309 2.79 7.95 33.82
CA VAL A 309 2.61 7.38 35.17
C VAL A 309 1.13 7.14 35.47
N ALA A 310 0.24 8.05 35.05
CA ALA A 310 -1.19 7.88 35.23
C ALA A 310 -1.75 6.68 34.46
N ALA A 311 -1.22 6.39 33.26
CA ALA A 311 -1.72 5.33 32.39
C ALA A 311 -1.06 3.96 32.66
N ALA A 312 0.26 3.93 32.89
CA ALA A 312 1.06 2.71 32.97
C ALA A 312 1.58 2.40 34.39
N GLY A 313 1.38 3.30 35.36
CA GLY A 313 1.86 3.17 36.72
C GLY A 313 3.28 3.72 36.94
N GLU A 314 3.70 3.78 38.20
CA GLU A 314 5.03 4.26 38.58
C GLU A 314 6.14 3.28 38.19
N HIS A 315 7.25 3.80 37.68
CA HIS A 315 8.44 3.02 37.39
C HIS A 315 9.73 3.79 37.76
N PRO A 316 10.71 3.16 38.44
CA PRO A 316 11.93 3.86 38.91
C PRO A 316 12.75 4.54 37.81
N ARG A 317 12.61 4.10 36.56
CA ARG A 317 13.32 4.63 35.38
C ARG A 317 12.40 5.37 34.40
N ALA A 318 11.20 5.77 34.83
CA ALA A 318 10.21 6.38 33.94
C ALA A 318 10.75 7.64 33.23
N GLY A 319 11.51 8.49 33.93
CA GLY A 319 12.13 9.68 33.35
C GLY A 319 13.15 9.37 32.25
N GLU A 320 14.08 8.42 32.49
CA GLU A 320 15.07 8.01 31.48
C GLU A 320 14.41 7.41 30.23
N LEU A 321 13.40 6.57 30.43
CA LEU A 321 12.67 5.92 29.34
C LEU A 321 11.88 6.95 28.54
N LEU A 322 11.25 7.91 29.20
CA LEU A 322 10.51 9.00 28.58
C LEU A 322 11.41 9.85 27.68
N GLU A 323 12.55 10.30 28.20
CA GLU A 323 13.47 11.18 27.45
C GLU A 323 13.91 10.53 26.13
N ALA A 324 14.30 9.25 26.18
CA ALA A 324 14.68 8.48 25.00
C ALA A 324 13.52 8.36 23.99
N HIS A 325 12.29 8.06 24.44
CA HIS A 325 11.13 7.93 23.54
C HIS A 325 10.73 9.27 22.93
N VAL A 326 10.72 10.35 23.70
CA VAL A 326 10.37 11.69 23.19
C VAL A 326 11.41 12.15 22.15
N ALA A 327 12.70 11.93 22.41
CA ALA A 327 13.75 12.23 21.45
C ALA A 327 13.59 11.45 20.13
N ASP A 328 13.26 10.16 20.22
CA ASP A 328 13.01 9.31 19.05
C ASP A 328 11.78 9.77 18.25
N MET A 329 10.68 10.11 18.94
CA MET A 329 9.47 10.63 18.30
C MET A 329 9.70 11.99 17.63
N VAL A 330 10.53 12.87 18.20
CA VAL A 330 10.93 14.12 17.55
C VAL A 330 11.79 13.84 16.30
N ALA A 331 12.74 12.90 16.40
CA ALA A 331 13.61 12.55 15.28
C ALA A 331 12.85 11.98 14.07
N HIS A 332 11.76 11.24 14.32
CA HIS A 332 10.89 10.66 13.30
C HIS A 332 9.70 11.56 12.91
N GLY A 333 9.68 12.83 13.33
CA GLY A 333 8.65 13.77 12.91
C GLY A 333 7.24 13.46 13.45
N LEU A 334 7.14 12.75 14.57
CA LEU A 334 5.89 12.51 15.28
C LEU A 334 5.58 13.64 16.25
N LEU A 335 6.62 14.25 16.84
CA LEU A 335 6.53 15.40 17.73
C LEU A 335 7.36 16.58 17.19
N GLU A 336 6.91 17.80 17.48
CA GLU A 336 7.64 19.05 17.32
C GLU A 336 8.00 19.65 18.69
N THR A 337 9.06 20.44 18.73
CA THR A 337 9.52 21.14 19.93
C THR A 337 9.20 22.64 19.84
N SER A 338 8.79 23.23 20.96
CA SER A 338 8.72 24.69 21.08
C SER A 338 10.15 25.21 21.01
N ARG A 339 10.52 25.96 19.97
CA ARG A 339 11.84 26.60 19.92
C ARG A 339 12.09 27.34 21.23
N ALA A 340 13.22 27.07 21.88
CA ALA A 340 13.65 27.92 22.98
C ALA A 340 13.76 29.34 22.42
N VAL A 341 12.92 30.24 22.92
CA VAL A 341 13.13 31.66 22.73
C VAL A 341 14.26 32.00 23.67
N ASP A 342 15.47 32.16 23.11
CA ASP A 342 16.60 32.76 23.81
C ASP A 342 16.24 34.15 24.37
#